data_AF-A0A935MXG2-F1
#
_entry.id   AF-A0A935MXG2-F1
#
_cell.length_a   1.000
_cell.length_b   1.000
_cell.length_c   1.000
_cell.angle_alpha   90.00
_cell.angle_beta   90.00
_cell.angle_gamma   90.00
#
_symmetry.space_group_name_H-M   'P 1'
#
loop_
_entity.id
_entity.type
_entity.pdbx_description
1 polymer ?
#
loop_
_entity_poly.entity_id
_entity_poly.type
_entity_poly.pdbx_seq_one_letter_code
_entity_poly.pdbx_strand_id
1 'polypeptide(L)'
;MGQQQLLLIVLGVIIVGVAVVTAIILFRASAVENKRDLILNELMNIAMMAQEYNKKPIILGGGGGSFTDWKMPAKMYKTAAGSYSATVQSDEVTLVGTGNEVVNGTDSVKVQIIVFSDSLATTVIH
;
A
#
# COMPACT_ATOMS: atom_id res chain seq x y z
N MET A 1 40.69 -1.63 -40.08
CA MET A 1 40.44 -2.45 -38.86
C MET A 1 40.16 -1.60 -37.62
N GLY A 2 40.95 -0.55 -37.31
CA GLY A 2 40.68 0.33 -36.16
C GLY A 2 39.32 1.04 -36.17
N GLN A 3 38.82 1.50 -37.32
CA GLN A 3 37.52 2.18 -37.42
C GLN A 3 36.33 1.26 -37.10
N GLN A 4 36.36 -0.02 -37.50
CA GLN A 4 35.29 -0.98 -37.19
C GLN A 4 35.30 -1.39 -35.72
N GLN A 5 36.46 -1.56 -35.11
CA GLN A 5 36.56 -1.84 -33.67
C GLN A 5 36.07 -0.66 -32.83
N LEU A 6 36.39 0.56 -33.24
CA LEU A 6 35.93 1.76 -32.54
C LEU A 6 34.40 1.91 -32.63
N LEU A 7 33.80 1.58 -33.77
CA LEU A 7 32.33 1.54 -33.91
C LEU A 7 31.65 0.48 -33.03
N LEU A 8 32.24 -0.71 -32.92
CA LEU A 8 31.70 -1.78 -32.08
C LEU A 8 31.76 -1.43 -30.58
N ILE A 9 32.83 -0.75 -30.15
CA ILE A 9 32.94 -0.26 -28.76
C ILE A 9 31.86 0.79 -28.48
N VAL A 10 31.69 1.76 -29.38
CA VAL A 10 30.66 2.81 -29.24
C VAL A 10 29.27 2.20 -29.16
N LEU A 11 28.96 1.23 -30.02
CA LEU A 11 27.68 0.52 -29.99
C LEU A 11 27.46 -0.22 -28.66
N GLY A 12 28.49 -0.89 -28.14
CA GLY A 12 28.43 -1.59 -26.85
C GLY A 12 28.15 -0.65 -25.68
N VAL A 13 28.80 0.52 -25.65
CA VAL A 13 28.59 1.52 -24.59
C VAL A 13 27.18 2.11 -24.64
N ILE A 14 26.63 2.34 -25.84
CA ILE A 14 25.24 2.84 -25.99
C ILE A 14 24.25 1.82 -25.41
N ILE A 15 24.43 0.54 -25.71
CA ILE A 15 23.54 -0.53 -25.21
C ILE A 15 23.60 -0.60 -23.67
N VAL A 16 24.81 -0.61 -23.10
CA VAL A 16 24.99 -0.63 -21.63
C VAL A 16 24.41 0.62 -20.99
N GLY A 17 24.59 1.80 -21.59
CA GLY A 17 24.06 3.07 -21.09
C GLY A 17 22.54 3.05 -20.94
N VAL A 18 21.81 2.56 -21.96
CA VAL A 18 20.34 2.43 -21.90
C VAL A 18 19.93 1.39 -20.87
N ALA A 19 20.61 0.24 -20.82
CA ALA A 19 20.29 -0.84 -19.89
C ALA A 19 20.39 -0.43 -18.42
N VAL A 20 21.38 0.40 -18.05
CA VAL A 20 21.52 0.90 -16.67
C VAL A 20 20.35 1.81 -16.29
N VAL A 21 19.95 2.72 -17.18
CA VAL A 21 18.84 3.65 -16.91
C VAL A 21 17.52 2.88 -16.76
N THR A 22 17.24 1.94 -17.65
CA THR A 22 16.01 1.13 -17.57
C THR A 22 16.00 0.23 -16.34
N ALA A 23 17.14 -0.36 -15.96
CA ALA A 23 17.27 -1.15 -14.74
C ALA A 23 16.95 -0.33 -13.49
N ILE A 24 17.42 0.92 -13.41
CA ILE A 24 17.13 1.82 -12.27
C ILE A 24 15.64 2.14 -12.21
N ILE A 25 14.99 2.43 -13.35
CA ILE A 25 13.55 2.73 -13.40
C ILE A 25 12.75 1.51 -12.92
N LEU A 26 13.08 0.31 -13.42
CA LEU A 26 12.40 -0.92 -13.02
C LEU A 26 12.59 -1.23 -11.54
N PHE A 27 13.79 -1.04 -11.00
CA PHE A 27 14.07 -1.25 -9.59
C PHE A 27 13.25 -0.31 -8.70
N ARG A 28 13.12 0.97 -9.08
CA ARG A 28 12.26 1.93 -8.38
C ARG A 28 10.78 1.53 -8.46
N ALA A 29 10.30 1.16 -9.64
CA ALA A 29 8.91 0.72 -9.83
C ALA A 29 8.59 -0.51 -8.97
N SER A 30 9.49 -1.51 -8.93
CA SER A 30 9.32 -2.69 -8.08
C SER A 30 9.32 -2.35 -6.58
N ALA A 31 10.19 -1.44 -6.15
CA ALA A 31 10.21 -0.99 -4.75
C ALA A 31 8.91 -0.28 -4.33
N VAL A 32 8.29 0.47 -5.25
CA VAL A 32 7.00 1.14 -5.03
C VAL A 32 5.87 0.11 -4.95
N GLU A 33 5.84 -0.87 -5.87
CA GLU A 33 4.81 -1.91 -5.87
C GLU A 33 4.86 -2.76 -4.59
N ASN A 34 6.06 -3.21 -4.20
CA ASN A 34 6.25 -3.97 -2.96
C ASN A 34 5.74 -3.21 -1.72
N LYS A 35 5.91 -1.88 -1.69
CA LYS A 35 5.38 -1.05 -0.60
C LYS A 35 3.86 -0.92 -0.67
N ARG A 36 3.28 -0.77 -1.86
CA ARG A 36 1.82 -0.77 -2.05
C ARG A 36 1.23 -2.08 -1.53
N ASP A 37 1.82 -3.21 -1.87
CA ASP A 37 1.39 -4.52 -1.39
C ASP A 37 1.51 -4.65 0.13
N LEU A 38 2.58 -4.11 0.72
CA LEU A 38 2.74 -4.12 2.17
C LEU A 38 1.63 -3.30 2.87
N ILE A 39 1.35 -2.08 2.39
CA ILE A 39 0.29 -1.22 2.91
C ILE A 39 -1.09 -1.88 2.74
N LEU A 40 -1.34 -2.50 1.60
CA LEU A 40 -2.56 -3.27 1.35
C LEU A 40 -2.72 -4.41 2.34
N ASN A 41 -1.67 -5.19 2.58
CA ASN A 41 -1.70 -6.30 3.55
C ASN A 41 -1.95 -5.82 4.98
N GLU A 42 -1.32 -4.71 5.40
CA GLU A 42 -1.54 -4.12 6.72
C GLU A 42 -2.98 -3.57 6.85
N LEU A 43 -3.48 -2.85 5.84
CA LEU A 43 -4.87 -2.37 5.81
C LEU A 43 -5.87 -3.53 5.82
N MET A 44 -5.61 -4.59 5.06
CA MET A 44 -6.45 -5.78 5.03
C MET A 44 -6.49 -6.45 6.41
N ASN A 45 -5.37 -6.55 7.11
CA ASN A 45 -5.34 -7.05 8.48
C ASN A 45 -6.23 -6.21 9.41
N ILE A 46 -6.14 -4.88 9.30
CA ILE A 46 -6.98 -3.95 10.08
C ILE A 46 -8.46 -4.11 9.71
N ALA A 47 -8.77 -4.25 8.43
CA ALA A 47 -10.13 -4.48 7.94
C ALA A 47 -10.73 -5.77 8.48
N MET A 48 -9.95 -6.85 8.52
CA MET A 48 -10.38 -8.12 9.10
C MET A 48 -10.65 -7.99 10.61
N MET A 49 -9.83 -7.23 11.35
CA MET A 49 -10.11 -6.95 12.77
C MET A 49 -11.41 -6.14 12.97
N ALA A 50 -11.69 -5.18 12.08
CA ALA A 50 -12.94 -4.43 12.10
C ALA A 50 -14.15 -5.34 11.81
N GLN A 51 -14.06 -6.21 10.80
CA GLN A 51 -15.12 -7.17 10.50
C GLN A 51 -15.32 -8.21 11.60
N GLU A 52 -14.25 -8.70 12.21
CA GLU A 52 -14.35 -9.61 13.36
C GLU A 52 -15.12 -8.94 14.50
N TYR A 53 -14.81 -7.68 14.81
CA TYR A 53 -15.53 -6.92 15.82
C TYR A 53 -17.01 -6.80 15.49
N ASN A 54 -17.35 -6.40 14.25
CA ASN A 54 -18.74 -6.25 13.83
C ASN A 54 -19.54 -7.57 13.97
N LYS A 55 -18.97 -8.69 13.53
CA LYS A 55 -19.63 -10.00 13.57
C LYS A 55 -19.70 -10.62 14.97
N LYS A 56 -18.81 -10.21 15.88
CA LYS A 56 -18.78 -10.73 17.24
C LYS A 56 -19.98 -10.16 18.05
N PRO A 57 -20.73 -11.00 18.78
CA PRO A 57 -21.82 -10.53 19.64
C PRO A 57 -21.33 -9.61 20.76
N ILE A 58 -22.19 -8.69 21.21
CA ILE A 58 -21.89 -7.72 22.28
C ILE A 58 -21.48 -8.44 23.58
N ILE A 59 -22.11 -9.58 23.89
CA ILE A 59 -21.80 -10.39 25.08
C ILE A 59 -20.36 -10.93 25.12
N LEU A 60 -19.67 -10.96 23.98
CA LEU A 60 -18.27 -11.38 23.85
C LEU A 60 -17.32 -10.19 23.62
N GLY A 61 -17.80 -8.95 23.80
CA GLY A 61 -17.03 -7.73 23.57
C GLY A 61 -16.91 -7.32 22.10
N GLY A 62 -17.82 -7.79 21.25
CA GLY A 62 -17.95 -7.34 19.86
C GLY A 62 -18.96 -6.22 19.66
N GLY A 63 -19.23 -5.89 18.40
CA GLY A 63 -20.10 -4.80 17.97
C GLY A 63 -21.54 -5.19 17.68
N GLY A 64 -21.87 -6.50 17.66
CA GLY A 64 -23.24 -6.98 17.47
C GLY A 64 -23.90 -6.50 16.17
N GLY A 65 -23.12 -6.35 15.10
CA GLY A 65 -23.56 -5.81 13.81
C GLY A 65 -23.23 -4.32 13.60
N SER A 66 -22.65 -3.63 14.59
CA SER A 66 -22.22 -2.23 14.45
C SER A 66 -20.71 -2.05 14.70
N PHE A 67 -20.15 -0.97 14.17
CA PHE A 67 -18.75 -0.61 14.37
C PHE A 67 -18.53 0.53 15.38
N THR A 68 -19.57 1.10 15.99
CA THR A 68 -19.51 2.37 16.78
C THR A 68 -18.46 2.46 17.88
N ASP A 69 -18.01 1.34 18.44
CA ASP A 69 -16.99 1.28 19.50
C ASP A 69 -15.69 0.59 19.07
N TRP A 70 -15.58 0.24 17.79
CA TRP A 70 -14.37 -0.37 17.26
C TRP A 70 -13.23 0.65 17.28
N LYS A 71 -12.07 0.22 17.78
CA LYS A 71 -10.85 1.02 17.81
C LYS A 71 -9.73 0.25 17.12
N MET A 72 -9.03 0.94 16.23
CA MET A 72 -7.83 0.41 15.62
C MET A 72 -6.74 0.25 16.70
N PRO A 73 -5.98 -0.86 16.71
CA PRO A 73 -4.88 -1.03 17.64
C PRO A 73 -3.84 0.10 17.52
N ALA A 74 -3.35 0.61 18.65
CA ALA A 74 -2.38 1.72 18.70
C ALA A 74 -1.13 1.49 17.82
N LYS A 75 -0.70 0.23 17.72
CA LYS A 75 0.47 -0.18 16.91
C LYS A 75 0.25 -0.06 15.41
N MET A 76 -1.00 -0.05 14.96
CA MET A 76 -1.34 0.03 13.54
C MET A 76 -1.48 1.47 13.04
N TYR A 77 -1.55 2.49 13.90
CA TYR A 77 -1.60 3.89 13.45
C TYR A 77 -0.34 4.31 12.71
N LYS A 78 0.81 3.72 13.05
CA LYS A 78 2.07 3.99 12.40
C LYS A 78 2.93 2.73 12.40
N THR A 79 3.27 2.27 11.21
CA THR A 79 4.18 1.14 11.00
C THR A 79 5.43 1.62 10.27
N ALA A 80 6.35 0.69 9.98
CA ALA A 80 7.52 0.99 9.15
C ALA A 80 7.13 1.31 7.70
N ALA A 81 5.94 0.89 7.24
CA ALA A 81 5.46 1.10 5.89
C ALA A 81 4.70 2.41 5.69
N GLY A 82 4.03 2.91 6.73
CA GLY A 82 3.20 4.09 6.58
C GLY A 82 2.45 4.53 7.83
N SER A 83 1.56 5.49 7.64
CA SER A 83 0.60 5.96 8.64
C SER A 83 -0.80 5.53 8.24
N TYR A 84 -1.59 5.08 9.21
CA TYR A 84 -2.94 4.58 8.99
C TYR A 84 -3.93 5.37 9.83
N SER A 85 -5.09 5.64 9.25
CA SER A 85 -6.21 6.29 9.91
C SER A 85 -7.47 5.48 9.67
N ALA A 86 -8.31 5.40 10.71
CA ALA A 86 -9.62 4.78 10.63
C ALA A 86 -10.70 5.82 10.98
N THR A 87 -11.68 5.96 10.09
CA THR A 87 -12.92 6.70 10.34
C THR A 87 -14.02 5.68 10.55
N VAL A 88 -14.54 5.63 11.77
CA VAL A 88 -15.53 4.64 12.19
C VAL A 88 -16.91 5.27 12.15
N GLN A 89 -17.84 4.64 11.46
CA GLN A 89 -19.27 4.96 11.48
C GLN A 89 -20.06 3.76 12.04
N SER A 90 -21.39 3.86 12.18
CA SER A 90 -22.19 2.73 12.69
C SER A 90 -22.20 1.55 11.72
N ASP A 91 -22.22 1.85 10.42
CA ASP A 91 -22.51 0.89 9.35
C ASP A 91 -21.25 0.52 8.53
N GLU A 92 -20.23 1.38 8.57
CA GLU A 92 -18.99 1.19 7.84
C GLU A 92 -17.76 1.71 8.61
N VAL A 93 -16.59 1.19 8.27
CA VAL A 93 -15.29 1.74 8.70
C VAL A 93 -14.46 2.06 7.47
N THR A 94 -14.11 3.34 7.31
CA THR A 94 -13.16 3.76 6.27
C THR A 94 -11.75 3.73 6.82
N LEU A 95 -10.92 2.85 6.28
CA LEU A 95 -9.50 2.75 6.58
C LEU A 95 -8.70 3.41 5.46
N VAL A 96 -7.74 4.25 5.82
CA VAL A 96 -6.83 4.90 4.86
C VAL A 96 -5.40 4.67 5.34
N GLY A 97 -4.59 4.08 4.47
CA GLY A 97 -3.16 3.90 4.67
C GLY A 97 -2.39 4.81 3.72
N THR A 98 -1.45 5.59 4.26
CA THR A 98 -0.55 6.45 3.50
C THR A 98 0.87 5.96 3.70
N GLY A 99 1.52 5.56 2.62
CA GLY A 99 2.92 5.17 2.61
C GLY A 99 3.84 6.33 2.98
N ASN A 100 4.96 6.02 3.62
CA ASN A 100 5.95 7.03 4.02
C ASN A 100 6.87 7.49 2.87
N GLU A 101 6.83 6.80 1.73
CA GLU A 101 7.75 7.03 0.62
C GLU A 101 7.04 7.78 -0.51
N VAL A 102 7.75 8.76 -1.06
CA VAL A 102 7.27 9.58 -2.16
C VAL A 102 7.59 8.85 -3.47
N VAL A 103 6.56 8.48 -4.20
CA VAL A 103 6.62 7.69 -5.44
C VAL A 103 6.94 8.58 -6.63
N ASN A 104 6.40 9.80 -6.65
CA ASN A 104 6.66 10.75 -7.73
C ASN A 104 6.48 12.20 -7.24
N GLY A 105 7.57 12.97 -7.21
CA GLY A 105 7.55 14.38 -6.79
C GLY A 105 7.19 14.59 -5.31
N THR A 106 5.88 14.54 -5.00
CA THR A 106 5.29 14.78 -3.67
C THR A 106 4.21 13.75 -3.28
N ASP A 107 3.83 12.84 -4.18
CA ASP A 107 2.77 11.87 -3.92
C ASP A 107 3.30 10.55 -3.37
N SER A 108 2.73 10.14 -2.24
CA SER A 108 2.95 8.84 -1.61
C SER A 108 1.82 7.87 -1.95
N VAL A 109 2.12 6.57 -1.91
CA VAL A 109 1.09 5.52 -2.09
C VAL A 109 -0.01 5.70 -1.05
N LYS A 110 -1.24 5.89 -1.48
CA LYS A 110 -2.45 5.98 -0.64
C LYS A 110 -3.43 4.90 -1.04
N VAL A 111 -3.81 4.10 -0.06
CA VAL A 111 -4.78 3.02 -0.23
C VAL A 111 -5.92 3.24 0.75
N GLN A 112 -7.14 3.06 0.28
CA GLN A 112 -8.35 3.11 1.08
C GLN A 112 -9.06 1.77 1.04
N ILE A 113 -9.53 1.30 2.20
CA ILE A 113 -10.42 0.16 2.33
C ILE A 113 -11.65 0.62 3.11
N ILE A 114 -12.83 0.46 2.52
CA ILE A 114 -14.10 0.64 3.21
C ILE A 114 -14.60 -0.73 3.65
N VAL A 115 -14.85 -0.87 4.94
CA VAL A 115 -15.29 -2.09 5.57
C VAL A 115 -16.78 -1.98 5.85
N PHE A 116 -17.58 -2.82 5.22
CA PHE A 116 -18.99 -3.03 5.54
C PHE A 116 -19.14 -4.30 6.40
N SER A 117 -20.34 -4.52 6.95
CA SER A 117 -20.66 -5.70 7.76
C SER A 117 -20.48 -7.04 6.99
N ASP A 118 -20.75 -7.03 5.69
CA ASP A 118 -20.73 -8.20 4.82
C ASP A 118 -19.63 -8.18 3.74
N SER A 119 -19.05 -7.02 3.43
CA SER A 119 -18.18 -6.80 2.28
C SER A 119 -17.04 -5.82 2.57
N LEU A 120 -16.01 -5.87 1.74
CA LEU A 120 -14.87 -4.96 1.77
C LEU A 120 -14.71 -4.32 0.39
N ALA A 121 -14.59 -3.00 0.33
CA ALA A 121 -14.31 -2.27 -0.89
C ALA A 121 -12.92 -1.61 -0.81
N THR A 122 -11.98 -2.08 -1.62
CA THR A 122 -10.62 -1.53 -1.69
C THR A 122 -10.50 -0.58 -2.87
N THR A 123 -10.03 0.64 -2.63
CA THR A 123 -9.71 1.64 -3.65
C THR A 123 -8.28 2.13 -3.45
N VAL A 124 -7.44 1.98 -4.47
CA VAL A 124 -6.11 2.61 -4.47
C VAL A 124 -6.29 4.04 -4.95
N ILE A 125 -5.99 5.01 -4.08
CA ILE A 125 -6.26 6.41 -4.35
C ILE A 125 -5.15 7.00 -5.21
N HIS A 126 -3.86 6.79 -4.88
CA HIS A 126 -2.68 7.21 -5.67
C HIS A 126 -1.48 6.31 -5.34
#